data_AF-A0A3S2CWN5-F1
#
_entry.id   AF-A0A3S2CWN5-F1
#
_cell.length_a   1.000
_cell.length_b   1.000
_cell.length_c   1.000
_cell.angle_alpha   90.00
_cell.angle_beta   90.00
_cell.angle_gamma   90.00
#
_symmetry.space_group_name_H-M   'P 1'
#
loop_
_entity.id
_entity.type
_entity.pdbx_description
1 polymer ?
#
loop_
_entity_poly.entity_id
_entity_poly.type
_entity_poly.pdbx_seq_one_letter_code
_entity_poly.pdbx_strand_id
1 'polypeptide(L)'
;MADEPRYPETRDVASRALLLFGGGLVLFLVLTVVVLRLIFDTNAYWPLPGAAWQGNEATPAMQRFPAIDLAAFRDREDKELAKLGWVDRAAGIARIPIGDAMELVARNGLPDWSRQLPARVGECAFLGENVPRAPQAARCQGQAGQGE
;
A
#
# COMPACT_ATOMS: atom_id res chain seq x y z
N MET A 1 41.07 62.32 -24.78
CA MET A 1 40.72 60.88 -24.79
C MET A 1 41.50 60.24 -25.91
N ALA A 2 42.54 59.48 -25.58
CA ALA A 2 43.31 58.74 -26.57
C ALA A 2 42.48 57.53 -27.03
N ASP A 3 42.41 57.33 -28.34
CA ASP A 3 41.77 56.17 -28.96
C ASP A 3 42.82 55.06 -29.04
N GLU A 4 42.68 54.06 -28.18
CA GLU A 4 43.60 52.92 -28.10
C GLU A 4 43.28 51.96 -29.26
N PRO A 5 44.25 51.61 -30.12
CA PRO A 5 43.99 50.71 -31.24
C PRO A 5 43.61 49.33 -30.72
N ARG A 6 42.33 48.98 -30.85
CA ARG A 6 41.84 47.64 -30.55
C ARG A 6 42.37 46.68 -31.62
N TYR A 7 43.35 45.88 -31.26
CA TYR A 7 43.85 44.80 -32.10
C TYR A 7 42.72 43.78 -32.33
N PRO A 8 42.44 43.35 -33.58
CA PRO A 8 41.52 42.25 -33.83
C PRO A 8 42.09 40.98 -33.19
N GLU A 9 41.33 40.35 -32.30
CA GLU A 9 41.71 39.09 -31.66
C GLU A 9 41.77 37.99 -32.72
N THR A 10 42.99 37.56 -33.10
CA THR A 10 43.25 36.55 -34.13
C THR A 10 43.20 35.11 -33.60
N ARG A 11 42.68 34.91 -32.39
CA ARG A 11 42.54 33.58 -31.79
C ARG A 11 41.20 33.00 -32.21
N ASP A 12 41.10 32.65 -33.49
CA ASP A 12 39.98 31.92 -34.03
C ASP A 12 39.77 30.63 -33.23
N VAL A 13 38.56 30.49 -32.70
CA VAL A 13 38.12 29.25 -32.04
C VAL A 13 38.37 28.11 -33.03
N ALA A 14 39.14 27.11 -32.59
CA ALA A 14 39.47 25.96 -33.44
C ALA A 14 38.17 25.26 -33.85
N SER A 15 37.70 25.50 -35.07
CA SER A 15 36.40 25.03 -35.58
C SER A 15 36.24 23.52 -35.46
N ARG A 16 37.33 22.77 -35.64
CA ARG A 16 37.38 21.32 -35.42
C ARG A 16 37.11 20.94 -33.96
N ALA A 17 37.67 21.67 -33.00
CA ALA A 17 37.44 21.42 -31.58
C ALA A 17 35.97 21.71 -31.22
N LEU A 18 35.40 22.79 -31.78
CA LEU A 18 33.98 23.12 -31.60
C LEU A 18 33.06 22.04 -32.18
N LEU A 19 33.35 21.52 -33.37
CA LEU A 19 32.58 20.45 -34.02
C LEU A 19 32.70 19.12 -33.26
N LEU A 20 33.91 18.76 -32.80
CA LEU A 20 34.13 17.55 -32.00
C LEU A 20 33.40 17.63 -30.66
N PHE A 21 33.45 18.78 -29.99
CA PHE A 21 32.74 18.99 -28.74
C PHE A 21 31.21 18.93 -28.93
N GLY A 22 30.69 19.63 -29.94
CA GLY A 22 29.26 19.60 -30.27
C GLY A 22 28.79 18.19 -30.64
N GLY A 23 29.54 17.47 -31.47
CA GLY A 23 29.26 16.08 -31.83
C GLY A 23 29.31 15.15 -30.61
N GLY A 24 30.30 15.31 -29.74
CA GLY A 24 30.42 14.56 -28.49
C GLY A 24 29.25 14.79 -27.53
N LEU A 25 28.79 16.03 -27.41
CA LEU A 25 27.63 16.36 -26.57
C LEU A 25 26.34 15.72 -27.11
N VAL A 26 26.11 15.78 -28.42
CA VAL A 26 24.95 15.14 -29.05
C VAL A 26 25.01 13.63 -28.87
N LEU A 27 26.19 13.03 -29.10
CA LEU A 27 26.40 11.60 -28.87
C LEU A 27 26.09 11.21 -27.43
N PHE A 28 26.60 11.97 -26.45
CA PHE A 28 26.34 11.74 -25.04
C PHE A 28 24.84 11.78 -24.71
N LEU A 29 24.12 12.81 -25.18
CA LEU A 29 22.66 12.93 -24.97
C LEU A 29 21.91 11.74 -25.57
N VAL A 30 22.25 11.33 -26.79
CA VAL A 30 21.63 10.16 -27.43
C VAL A 30 21.91 8.90 -26.63
N LEU A 31 23.15 8.71 -26.17
CA LEU A 31 23.56 7.55 -25.37
C LEU A 31 22.80 7.51 -24.04
N THR A 32 22.65 8.66 -23.36
CA THR A 32 21.82 8.78 -22.15
C THR A 32 20.38 8.37 -22.40
N VAL A 33 19.75 8.86 -23.48
CA VAL A 33 18.36 8.50 -23.83
C VAL A 33 18.24 7.01 -24.13
N VAL A 34 19.20 6.41 -24.83
CA VAL A 34 19.21 4.97 -25.14
C VAL A 34 19.33 4.14 -23.86
N VAL A 35 20.24 4.50 -22.96
CA VAL A 35 20.40 3.79 -21.67
C VAL A 35 19.13 3.89 -20.83
N LEU A 36 18.52 5.08 -20.75
CA LEU A 36 17.25 5.27 -20.06
C LEU A 36 16.14 4.41 -20.68
N ARG A 37 16.08 4.31 -22.02
CA ARG A 37 15.12 3.45 -22.75
C ARG A 37 15.33 1.96 -22.51
N LEU A 38 16.56 1.51 -22.26
CA LEU A 38 16.88 0.10 -22.03
C LEU A 38 16.62 -0.32 -20.57
N ILE A 39 16.83 0.59 -19.62
CA ILE A 39 16.64 0.34 -18.18
C ILE A 39 15.17 0.56 -17.79
N PHE A 40 14.55 1.63 -18.30
CA PHE A 40 13.20 2.03 -17.94
C PHE A 40 12.22 1.75 -19.07
N ASP A 41 11.09 1.14 -18.74
CA ASP A 41 9.96 1.03 -19.66
C ASP A 41 9.33 2.43 -19.85
N THR A 42 9.79 3.16 -20.88
CA THR A 42 9.31 4.51 -21.21
C THR A 42 7.95 4.52 -21.93
N ASN A 43 7.28 3.38 -22.03
CA ASN A 43 5.93 3.33 -22.58
C ASN A 43 5.02 4.19 -21.69
N ALA A 44 4.33 5.14 -22.32
CA ALA A 44 3.35 5.97 -21.62
C ALA A 44 2.17 5.09 -21.20
N TYR A 45 2.18 4.63 -19.96
CA TYR A 45 1.03 3.94 -19.39
C TYR A 45 -0.01 5.01 -19.02
N TRP A 46 -1.12 5.00 -19.74
CA TRP A 46 -2.29 5.81 -19.44
C TRP A 46 -3.26 4.97 -18.62
N PRO A 47 -3.74 5.43 -17.45
CA PRO A 47 -3.48 6.73 -16.79
C PRO A 47 -2.19 6.75 -15.95
N LEU A 48 -1.59 7.95 -15.79
CA LEU A 48 -0.44 8.21 -14.91
C LEU A 48 -0.74 7.75 -13.46
N PRO A 49 0.24 7.29 -12.67
CA PRO A 49 0.00 6.85 -11.30
C PRO A 49 -0.48 8.05 -10.47
N GLY A 50 -1.63 7.89 -9.80
CA GLY A 50 -2.29 8.96 -9.06
C GLY A 50 -3.24 9.86 -9.88
N ALA A 51 -3.26 9.76 -11.21
CA ALA A 51 -4.30 10.39 -12.05
C ALA A 51 -5.60 9.57 -12.08
N ALA A 52 -5.54 8.30 -11.65
CA ALA A 52 -6.72 7.47 -11.47
C ALA A 52 -7.47 7.88 -10.19
N TRP A 53 -8.64 8.49 -10.35
CA TRP A 53 -9.60 8.72 -9.26
C TRP A 53 -10.15 7.41 -8.66
N GLN A 54 -9.89 6.29 -9.33
CA GLN A 54 -10.22 4.94 -8.88
C GLN A 54 -8.91 4.25 -8.52
N GLY A 55 -8.79 3.85 -7.26
CA GLY A 55 -7.65 3.04 -6.83
C GLY A 55 -7.64 1.73 -7.59
N ASN A 56 -6.47 1.32 -8.04
CA ASN A 56 -6.24 -0.03 -8.54
C ASN A 56 -5.39 -0.80 -7.52
N GLU A 57 -5.19 -2.09 -7.76
CA GLU A 57 -4.36 -2.96 -6.92
C GLU A 57 -2.92 -2.44 -6.73
N ALA A 58 -2.39 -1.71 -7.70
CA ALA A 58 -1.04 -1.14 -7.67
C ALA A 58 -0.96 0.25 -7.03
N THR A 59 -2.07 0.97 -6.91
CA THR A 59 -2.16 2.34 -6.38
C THR A 59 -3.51 2.49 -5.67
N PRO A 60 -3.56 2.18 -4.37
CA PRO A 60 -4.76 2.37 -3.56
C PRO A 60 -5.25 3.81 -3.71
N ALA A 61 -6.57 3.99 -3.86
CA ALA A 61 -7.15 5.32 -3.99
C ALA A 61 -6.79 6.14 -2.76
N MET A 62 -6.26 7.35 -2.96
CA MET A 62 -6.03 8.24 -1.83
C MET A 62 -7.37 8.69 -1.25
N GLN A 63 -7.58 8.43 0.04
CA GLN A 63 -8.81 8.81 0.72
C GLN A 63 -8.90 10.33 0.86
N ARG A 64 -9.87 10.94 0.17
CA ARG A 64 -9.98 12.41 0.03
C ARG A 64 -10.53 13.09 1.28
N PHE A 65 -11.47 12.46 1.99
CA PHE A 65 -12.19 13.06 3.11
C PHE A 65 -12.24 12.13 4.32
N PRO A 66 -11.09 11.78 4.92
CA PRO A 66 -11.01 10.76 5.96
C PRO A 66 -11.93 11.03 7.17
N ALA A 67 -12.12 12.31 7.55
CA ALA A 67 -12.98 12.67 8.68
C ALA A 67 -14.47 12.37 8.43
N ILE A 68 -14.96 12.72 7.23
CA ILE A 68 -16.36 12.49 6.85
C ILE A 68 -16.60 10.99 6.67
N ASP A 69 -15.66 10.31 6.01
CA ASP A 69 -15.76 8.87 5.76
C ASP A 69 -15.74 8.08 7.06
N LEU A 70 -14.90 8.46 8.03
CA LEU A 70 -14.85 7.85 9.35
C LEU A 70 -16.14 8.08 10.14
N ALA A 71 -16.70 9.29 10.09
CA ALA A 71 -17.96 9.60 10.75
C ALA A 71 -19.12 8.75 10.17
N ALA A 72 -19.20 8.65 8.84
CA ALA A 72 -20.20 7.84 8.17
C ALA A 72 -20.01 6.34 8.44
N PHE A 73 -18.76 5.87 8.52
CA PHE A 73 -18.46 4.50 8.91
C PHE A 73 -18.92 4.20 10.33
N ARG A 74 -18.57 5.05 11.30
CA ARG A 74 -18.98 4.90 12.70
C ARG A 74 -20.50 4.86 12.86
N ASP A 75 -21.21 5.80 12.23
CA ASP A 75 -22.67 5.85 12.29
C ASP A 75 -23.33 4.57 11.72
N ARG A 76 -22.76 3.97 10.67
CA ARG A 76 -23.24 2.68 10.16
C ARG A 76 -22.99 1.54 11.16
N GLU A 77 -21.79 1.44 11.70
CA GLU A 77 -21.45 0.40 12.69
C GLU A 77 -22.33 0.51 13.94
N ASP A 78 -22.50 1.72 14.49
CA ASP A 78 -23.33 1.96 15.66
C ASP A 78 -24.80 1.54 15.43
N LYS A 79 -25.33 1.78 14.22
CA LYS A 79 -26.68 1.34 13.82
C LYS A 79 -26.79 -0.18 13.73
N GLU A 80 -25.74 -0.87 13.29
CA GLU A 80 -25.73 -2.33 13.21
C GLU A 80 -25.62 -2.97 14.59
N LEU A 81 -24.82 -2.38 15.50
CA LEU A 81 -24.67 -2.83 16.89
C LEU A 81 -25.96 -2.69 17.72
N ALA A 82 -26.83 -1.76 17.35
CA ALA A 82 -28.09 -1.51 18.06
C ALA A 82 -29.28 -2.36 17.57
N LYS A 83 -29.08 -3.24 16.58
CA LYS A 83 -30.18 -3.96 15.91
C LYS A 83 -30.04 -5.47 15.97
N LEU A 84 -31.18 -6.12 16.18
CA LEU A 84 -31.36 -7.55 15.95
C LEU A 84 -31.19 -7.85 14.46
N GLY A 85 -30.48 -8.94 14.16
CA GLY A 85 -30.25 -9.39 12.80
C GLY A 85 -29.82 -10.84 12.75
N TRP A 86 -29.83 -11.43 11.55
CA TRP A 86 -29.22 -12.73 11.32
C TRP A 86 -27.84 -12.55 10.73
N VAL A 87 -26.85 -13.23 11.30
CA VAL A 87 -25.49 -13.32 10.72
C VAL A 87 -25.44 -14.49 9.76
N ASP A 88 -25.87 -15.67 10.24
CA ASP A 88 -26.03 -16.87 9.43
C ASP A 88 -27.29 -17.61 9.87
N ARG A 89 -28.31 -17.60 9.02
CA ARG A 89 -29.57 -18.29 9.30
C ARG A 89 -29.43 -19.81 9.25
N ALA A 90 -28.59 -20.33 8.36
CA ALA A 90 -28.41 -21.76 8.20
C ALA A 90 -27.68 -22.37 9.40
N ALA A 91 -26.70 -21.64 9.94
CA ALA A 91 -25.99 -22.02 11.17
C ALA A 91 -26.73 -21.65 12.46
N GLY A 92 -27.88 -20.96 12.37
CA GLY A 92 -28.64 -20.52 13.55
C GLY A 92 -27.98 -19.39 14.35
N ILE A 93 -27.09 -18.61 13.72
CA ILE A 93 -26.33 -17.53 14.35
C ILE A 93 -27.03 -16.19 14.11
N ALA A 94 -27.60 -15.65 15.19
CA ALA A 94 -28.22 -14.32 15.21
C ALA A 94 -27.32 -13.29 15.91
N ARG A 95 -27.39 -12.04 15.45
CA ARG A 95 -26.85 -10.87 16.12
C ARG A 95 -27.92 -10.27 17.02
N ILE A 96 -27.55 -10.01 18.27
CA ILE A 96 -28.36 -9.26 19.24
C ILE A 96 -27.79 -7.85 19.44
N PRO A 97 -28.61 -6.87 19.83
CA PRO A 97 -28.13 -5.55 20.21
C PRO A 97 -27.06 -5.65 21.29
N ILE A 98 -26.00 -4.87 21.16
CA ILE A 98 -24.86 -4.95 22.07
C ILE A 98 -25.24 -4.61 23.52
N GLY A 99 -26.22 -3.74 23.73
CA GLY A 99 -26.78 -3.45 25.05
C GLY A 99 -27.31 -4.71 25.74
N ASP A 100 -28.16 -5.46 25.03
CA ASP A 100 -28.75 -6.71 25.53
C ASP A 100 -27.67 -7.77 25.75
N ALA A 101 -26.66 -7.85 24.86
CA ALA A 101 -25.54 -8.76 25.02
C ALA A 101 -24.74 -8.47 26.30
N MET A 102 -24.44 -7.19 26.57
CA MET A 102 -23.75 -6.77 27.79
C MET A 102 -24.58 -7.10 29.03
N GLU A 103 -25.89 -6.87 29.00
CA GLU A 103 -26.78 -7.21 30.11
C GLU A 103 -26.81 -8.73 30.35
N LEU A 104 -26.91 -9.53 29.29
CA LEU A 104 -26.95 -10.98 29.40
C LEU A 104 -25.66 -11.53 30.01
N VAL A 105 -24.50 -10.99 29.60
CA VAL A 105 -23.19 -11.37 30.15
C VAL A 105 -23.06 -10.90 31.61
N ALA A 106 -23.53 -9.69 31.93
CA ALA A 106 -23.52 -9.19 33.31
C ALA A 106 -24.38 -10.06 34.25
N ARG A 107 -25.51 -10.58 33.76
CA ARG A 107 -26.42 -11.44 34.52
C ARG A 107 -25.92 -12.89 34.62
N ASN A 108 -25.41 -13.45 33.53
CA ASN A 108 -25.10 -14.88 33.42
C ASN A 108 -23.61 -15.21 33.62
N GLY A 109 -22.74 -14.20 33.67
CA GLY A 109 -21.30 -14.38 33.61
C GLY A 109 -20.78 -14.59 32.20
N LEU A 110 -19.45 -14.73 32.06
CA LEU A 110 -18.81 -14.99 30.77
C LEU A 110 -19.11 -16.42 30.31
N PRO A 111 -19.42 -16.64 29.02
CA PRO A 111 -19.54 -17.99 28.47
C PRO A 111 -18.21 -18.76 28.60
N ASP A 112 -18.30 -20.07 28.82
CA ASP A 112 -17.13 -20.96 28.73
C ASP A 112 -16.76 -21.21 27.26
N TRP A 113 -16.02 -20.27 26.68
CA TRP A 113 -15.57 -20.34 25.29
C TRP A 113 -14.63 -21.51 25.03
N SER A 114 -14.00 -22.07 26.06
CA SER A 114 -13.10 -23.23 25.93
C SER A 114 -13.85 -24.51 25.52
N ARG A 115 -15.13 -24.61 25.89
CA ARG A 115 -16.00 -25.74 25.57
C ARG A 115 -16.55 -25.70 24.15
N GLN A 116 -16.57 -24.53 23.53
CA GLN A 116 -17.12 -24.28 22.19
C GLN A 116 -16.05 -24.20 21.10
N LEU A 117 -14.78 -24.11 21.46
CA LEU A 117 -13.68 -24.26 20.52
C LEU A 117 -13.59 -25.73 20.07
N PRO A 118 -13.74 -26.06 18.77
CA PRO A 118 -12.98 -27.16 18.19
C PRO A 118 -11.50 -26.76 18.34
N ALA A 119 -10.94 -27.08 19.50
CA ALA A 119 -9.70 -26.51 19.99
C ALA A 119 -8.53 -26.85 19.06
N ARG A 120 -7.83 -25.80 18.63
CA ARG A 120 -6.41 -25.76 18.17
C ARG A 120 -6.04 -26.32 16.80
N VAL A 121 -6.88 -27.09 16.11
CA VAL A 121 -6.44 -27.73 14.85
C VAL A 121 -6.33 -26.74 13.67
N GLY A 122 -7.06 -25.62 13.69
CA GLY A 122 -7.07 -24.64 12.58
C GLY A 122 -6.35 -23.32 12.84
N GLU A 123 -5.97 -23.02 14.09
CA GLU A 123 -5.59 -21.66 14.46
C GLU A 123 -4.17 -21.29 14.03
N CYS A 124 -3.21 -22.22 14.18
CA CYS A 124 -1.87 -22.02 13.64
C CYS A 124 -1.85 -22.01 12.11
N ALA A 125 -2.73 -22.78 11.45
CA ALA A 125 -2.89 -22.74 10.00
C ALA A 125 -3.45 -21.39 9.53
N PHE A 126 -4.52 -20.91 10.17
CA PHE A 126 -5.10 -19.59 9.90
C PHE A 126 -4.10 -18.45 10.11
N LEU A 127 -3.31 -18.49 11.20
CA LEU A 127 -2.30 -17.49 11.49
C LEU A 127 -1.14 -17.51 10.47
N GLY A 128 -0.69 -18.70 10.05
CA GLY A 128 0.35 -18.84 9.04
C GLY A 128 -0.10 -18.36 7.65
N GLU A 129 -1.34 -18.61 7.28
CA GLU A 129 -1.90 -18.25 5.98
C GLU A 129 -2.28 -16.76 5.89
N ASN A 130 -3.00 -16.26 6.90
CA ASN A 130 -3.62 -14.93 6.83
C ASN A 130 -2.80 -13.84 7.54
N VAL A 131 -1.96 -14.21 8.51
CA VAL A 131 -1.21 -13.23 9.33
C VAL A 131 0.26 -13.64 9.53
N PRO A 132 1.02 -13.93 8.46
CA PRO A 132 2.35 -14.55 8.55
C PRO A 132 3.39 -13.70 9.29
N ARG A 133 3.19 -12.38 9.38
CA ARG A 133 4.14 -11.46 10.04
C ARG A 133 3.91 -11.29 11.53
N ALA A 134 2.83 -11.85 12.08
CA ALA A 134 2.54 -11.65 13.49
C ALA A 134 3.43 -12.53 14.38
N PRO A 135 3.86 -12.04 15.56
CA PRO A 135 4.74 -12.80 16.45
C PRO A 135 4.11 -14.12 16.92
N GLN A 136 2.79 -14.22 16.97
CA GLN A 136 2.07 -15.47 17.24
C GLN A 136 2.27 -16.55 16.15
N ALA A 137 2.45 -16.17 14.88
CA ALA A 137 2.70 -17.13 13.81
C ALA A 137 4.10 -17.79 13.97
N ALA A 138 5.10 -17.02 14.41
CA ALA A 138 6.42 -17.55 14.73
C ALA A 138 6.40 -18.55 15.92
N ARG A 139 5.53 -18.30 16.92
CA ARG A 139 5.35 -19.23 18.06
C ARG A 139 4.73 -20.56 17.64
N CYS A 140 3.80 -20.54 16.69
CA CYS A 140 3.23 -21.75 16.10
C CYS A 140 4.29 -22.61 15.38
N GLN A 141 5.22 -21.99 14.64
CA GLN A 141 6.31 -22.71 13.98
C GLN A 141 7.28 -23.36 14.99
N GLY A 142 7.54 -22.70 16.13
CA GLY A 142 8.41 -23.23 17.18
C GLY A 142 7.82 -24.41 17.97
N GLN A 143 6.48 -24.51 18.08
CA GLN A 143 5.80 -25.61 18.76
C GLN A 143 5.74 -26.89 17.91
N ALA A 144 5.67 -26.76 16.57
CA ALA A 144 5.66 -27.89 15.65
C ALA A 144 6.96 -28.71 15.67
N GLY A 145 8.07 -28.13 16.13
CA GLY A 145 9.39 -28.79 16.22
C GLY A 145 9.74 -29.38 17.60
N GLN A 146 8.84 -29.36 18.58
CA GLN A 146 9.08 -29.89 19.94
C GLN A 146 8.29 -31.17 20.26
N GLY A 147 7.72 -31.82 19.23
CA GLY A 147 6.91 -33.04 19.35
C GLY A 147 7.59 -34.31 18.84
N GLU A 148 8.93 -34.33 18.75
CA GLU A 148 9.74 -35.52 18.44
C GLU A 148 10.56 -35.96 19.66
#